data_AF-A0A495YVG9-F1
#
_entry.id   AF-A0A495YVG9-F1
#
_cell.length_a   1.000
_cell.length_b   1.000
_cell.length_c   1.000
_cell.angle_alpha   90.00
_cell.angle_beta   90.00
_cell.angle_gamma   90.00
#
_symmetry.space_group_name_H-M   'P 1'
#
loop_
_entity.id
_entity.type
_entity.pdbx_description
1 polymer ?
#
loop_
_entity_poly.entity_id
_entity_poly.type
_entity_poly.pdbx_seq_one_letter_code
_entity_poly.pdbx_strand_id
1 'polypeptide(L)' 'MYQDKLSPETHKRARKLLQIANRAAKRAQEENRKKGIPNVYDFNGHLYYELPNGELTKKDPYPLSEEEETRN' A
#
# COMPACT_ATOMS: atom_id res chain seq x y z
N MET A 1 32.47 15.33 7.72
CA MET A 1 31.14 14.76 7.49
C MET A 1 30.59 15.34 6.19
N TYR A 2 30.39 14.52 5.16
CA TYR A 2 29.87 14.98 3.87
C TYR A 2 28.34 15.08 3.97
N GLN A 3 27.79 16.29 4.02
CA GLN A 3 26.35 16.48 3.85
C GLN A 3 26.07 16.62 2.36
N ASP A 4 25.79 15.51 1.68
CA ASP A 4 25.18 15.52 0.34
C ASP A 4 23.74 16.02 0.48
N LYS A 5 23.59 17.35 0.55
CA LYS A 5 22.29 17.99 0.49
C LYS A 5 21.80 17.91 -0.94
N LEU A 6 20.77 17.11 -1.17
CA LEU A 6 20.06 17.07 -2.44
C LEU A 6 19.66 18.50 -2.86
N SER A 7 19.80 18.81 -4.15
CA SER A 7 19.41 20.11 -4.70
C SER A 7 17.94 20.44 -4.39
N PRO A 8 17.57 21.73 -4.20
CA PRO A 8 16.18 22.15 -4.09
C PRO A 8 15.29 21.64 -5.25
N GLU A 9 15.85 21.55 -6.46
CA GLU A 9 15.11 21.05 -7.63
C GLU A 9 14.81 19.55 -7.50
N THR A 10 15.74 18.76 -6.94
CA THR A 10 15.51 17.35 -6.66
C THR A 10 14.35 17.15 -5.68
N HIS A 11 14.29 17.96 -4.62
CA HIS A 11 13.18 17.92 -3.67
C HIS A 11 11.85 18.29 -4.33
N LYS A 12 11.85 19.32 -5.19
CA LYS A 12 10.66 19.74 -5.94
C LYS A 12 10.15 18.62 -6.86
N ARG A 13 11.06 17.97 -7.57
CA ARG A 13 10.75 16.84 -8.46
C ARG A 13 10.21 15.65 -7.67
N ALA A 14 10.87 15.27 -6.57
CA ALA A 14 10.41 14.19 -5.70
C ALA A 14 9.00 14.47 -5.14
N ARG A 15 8.74 15.70 -4.67
CA ARG A 15 7.41 16.11 -4.19
C ARG A 15 6.35 16.00 -5.29
N LYS A 16 6.69 16.36 -6.53
CA LYS A 16 5.76 16.25 -7.66
C LYS A 16 5.42 14.79 -7.96
N LEU A 17 6.41 13.90 -7.95
CA LEU A 17 6.23 12.47 -8.14
C LEU A 17 5.37 11.86 -7.03
N LEU A 18 5.67 12.17 -5.76
CA LEU A 18 4.88 11.73 -4.62
C LEU A 18 3.42 12.20 -4.71
N GLN A 19 3.18 13.44 -5.16
CA GLN A 19 1.81 13.93 -5.34
C GLN A 19 1.03 13.11 -6.39
N ILE A 20 1.67 12.73 -7.50
CA ILE A 20 1.06 11.91 -8.55
C ILE A 20 0.79 10.50 -8.02
N ALA A 21 1.79 9.88 -7.38
CA ALA A 21 1.69 8.55 -6.80
C ALA A 21 0.56 8.47 -5.75
N ASN A 22 0.50 9.43 -4.83
CA ASN A 22 -0.54 9.49 -3.80
C ASN A 22 -1.95 9.61 -4.40
N ARG A 23 -2.11 10.38 -5.48
CA ARG A 23 -3.39 10.50 -6.18
C ARG A 23 -3.79 9.19 -6.86
N ALA A 24 -2.84 8.50 -7.48
CA ALA A 24 -3.09 7.20 -8.11
C ALA A 24 -3.45 6.14 -7.06
N ALA A 25 -2.70 6.04 -5.96
CA ALA A 25 -2.98 5.12 -4.87
C ALA A 25 -4.37 5.34 -4.26
N LYS A 26 -4.76 6.61 -4.01
CA LYS A 26 -6.08 6.93 -3.49
C LYS A 26 -7.22 6.48 -4.43
N ARG A 27 -7.06 6.69 -5.73
CA ARG A 27 -8.04 6.24 -6.73
C ARG A 27 -8.17 4.71 -6.75
N ALA A 28 -7.05 3.99 -6.75
CA ALA A 28 -7.06 2.54 -6.69
C ALA A 28 -7.76 2.02 -5.42
N GLN A 29 -7.49 2.64 -4.27
CA GLN A 29 -8.15 2.29 -3.01
C GLN A 29 -9.67 2.55 -3.03
N GLU A 30 -10.12 3.64 -3.65
CA GLU A 30 -11.54 3.92 -3.84
C GLU A 30 -12.21 2.90 -4.78
N GLU A 31 -11.53 2.47 -5.84
CA GLU A 31 -12.02 1.43 -6.73
C GLU A 31 -12.10 0.06 -6.04
N ASN A 32 -11.10 -0.28 -5.23
CA ASN A 32 -11.10 -1.51 -4.42
C ASN A 32 -12.31 -1.54 -3.49
N ARG A 33 -12.58 -0.45 -2.75
CA ARG A 33 -13.76 -0.32 -1.88
C ARG A 33 -15.06 -0.52 -2.67
N LYS A 34 -15.20 0.09 -3.85
CA LYS A 34 -16.38 -0.08 -4.73
C LYS A 34 -16.55 -1.53 -5.22
N LYS A 35 -15.45 -2.25 -5.40
CA LYS A 35 -15.43 -3.65 -5.88
C LYS A 35 -15.51 -4.68 -4.74
N GLY A 36 -15.50 -4.24 -3.47
CA GLY A 36 -15.45 -5.16 -2.33
C GLY A 36 -14.09 -5.85 -2.15
N ILE A 37 -13.02 -5.28 -2.72
CA ILE A 37 -11.65 -5.80 -2.59
C ILE A 37 -10.98 -5.08 -1.41
N PRO A 38 -10.39 -5.78 -0.43
CA PRO A 38 -9.65 -5.16 0.66
C PRO A 38 -8.42 -4.39 0.17
N ASN A 39 -8.11 -3.25 0.80
CA ASN A 39 -6.83 -2.56 0.59
C ASN A 39 -5.77 -3.14 1.50
N VAL A 40 -4.55 -3.33 0.98
CA VAL A 40 -3.40 -3.86 1.74
C VAL A 40 -2.43 -2.73 2.06
N TYR A 41 -1.97 -2.67 3.29
CA TYR A 41 -0.98 -1.72 3.78
C TYR A 41 0.14 -2.46 4.49
N ASP A 42 1.38 -2.03 4.26
CA ASP A 42 2.52 -2.41 5.09
C ASP A 42 2.84 -1.26 6.03
N PHE A 43 2.71 -1.50 7.33
CA PHE A 43 3.19 -0.59 8.36
C PHE A 43 4.25 -1.28 9.20
N ASN A 44 5.50 -0.83 9.07
CA ASN A 44 6.66 -1.33 9.81
C ASN A 44 6.90 -2.85 9.62
N GLY A 45 6.71 -3.37 8.41
CA GLY A 45 6.89 -4.79 8.10
C GLY A 45 5.71 -5.67 8.51
N HIS A 46 4.56 -5.06 8.85
CA HIS A 46 3.34 -5.78 9.17
C HIS A 46 2.25 -5.43 8.18
N LEU A 47 1.61 -6.46 7.63
CA LEU A 47 0.47 -6.30 6.72
C LEU A 47 -0.82 -6.03 7.49
N TYR A 48 -1.59 -5.09 6.95
CA TYR A 48 -2.92 -4.72 7.41
C TYR A 48 -3.86 -4.66 6.21
N TYR A 49 -5.05 -5.20 6.39
CA TYR A 49 -6.09 -5.27 5.38
C TYR A 49 -7.25 -4.37 5.82
N GLU A 50 -7.58 -3.36 5.02
CA GLU A 50 -8.82 -2.58 5.16
C GLU A 50 -9.91 -3.28 4.38
N LEU A 51 -10.82 -3.92 5.10
CA LEU A 51 -11.98 -4.58 4.53
C LEU A 51 -12.94 -3.55 3.91
N PRO A 52 -13.86 -3.97 3.01
CA PRO A 52 -14.81 -3.07 2.35
C PRO A 52 -15.73 -2.31 3.31
N ASN A 53 -15.95 -2.83 4.52
CA ASN A 53 -16.70 -2.18 5.59
C ASN A 53 -15.90 -1.08 6.33
N GLY A 54 -14.61 -0.89 5.99
CA GLY A 54 -13.70 0.08 6.62
C GLY A 54 -12.93 -0.46 7.83
N GLU A 55 -13.12 -1.72 8.22
CA GLU A 55 -12.38 -2.35 9.31
C GLU A 55 -10.94 -2.67 8.90
N LEU A 56 -9.98 -2.37 9.78
CA LEU A 56 -8.58 -2.77 9.61
C LEU A 56 -8.30 -4.05 10.38
N THR A 57 -7.80 -5.07 9.70
CA THR A 57 -7.43 -6.36 10.30
C THR A 57 -6.03 -6.80 9.90
N LYS A 58 -5.38 -7.60 10.75
CA LYS A 58 -4.13 -8.30 10.43
C LYS A 58 -4.37 -9.70 9.85
N LYS A 59 -5.61 -10.18 9.93
CA LYS A 59 -5.97 -11.50 9.40
C LYS A 59 -6.06 -11.41 7.88
N ASP A 60 -5.35 -12.29 7.19
CA ASP A 60 -5.40 -12.35 5.74
C ASP A 60 -6.82 -12.73 5.27
N PRO A 61 -7.48 -11.89 4.44
CA PRO A 61 -8.77 -12.22 3.85
C PRO A 61 -8.68 -13.24 2.70
N TYR A 62 -7.47 -13.54 2.21
CA TYR A 62 -7.19 -14.47 1.12
C TYR A 62 -6.19 -15.54 1.57
N PRO A 63 -6.56 -16.42 2.53
CA PRO A 63 -5.71 -17.55 2.88
C PRO A 63 -5.48 -18.40 1.62
N LEU A 64 -4.24 -18.85 1.42
CA LEU A 64 -3.96 -19.91 0.45
C LEU A 64 -4.87 -21.09 0.78
N SER A 65 -5.51 -21.68 -0.22
CA SER A 65 -6.25 -22.93 0.00
C SER A 65 -5.29 -23.98 0.53
N GLU A 66 -5.73 -24.84 1.45
CA GLU A 66 -4.88 -25.88 2.08
C GLU A 66 -4.16 -26.80 1.05
N GLU A 67 -4.68 -26.85 -0.18
CA GLU A 67 -4.10 -27.56 -1.32
C GLU A 67 -2.74 -26.99 -1.81
N GLU A 68 -2.44 -25.73 -1.50
CA GLU A 68 -1.19 -25.05 -1.90
C GLU A 68 -0.14 -25.03 -0.78
N GLU A 69 -0.55 -25.07 0.49
CA GLU A 69 0.37 -25.16 1.64
C GLU A 69 1.07 -26.53 1.74
N THR A 70 0.39 -27.61 1.32
CA THR A 70 0.91 -28.99 1.37
C THR A 70 1.85 -29.37 0.22
N ARG A 71 2.11 -28.45 -0.72
CA ARG A 71 2.96 -28.67 -1.91
C ARG A 71 4.42 -28.23 -1.76
N ASN A 72 4.85 -27.79 -0.57
CA ASN A 72 6.24 -27.39 -0.29
C ASN A 72 6.94 -28.37 0.66
#